data_AF-A0A2X4HEW5-F1
#
_entry.id   AF-A0A2X4HEW5-F1
#
_cell.length_a   1.000
_cell.length_b   1.000
_cell.length_c   1.000
_cell.angle_alpha   90.00
_cell.angle_beta   90.00
_cell.angle_gamma   90.00
#
_symmetry.space_group_name_H-M   'P 1'
#
loop_
_entity.id
_entity.type
_entity.pdbx_description
1 polymer ?
#
loop_
_entity_poly.entity_id
_entity_poly.type
_entity_poly.pdbx_seq_one_letter_code
_entity_poly.pdbx_strand_id
1 'polypeptide(L)'
;MTLIQFFTTLLGGFLLPFTILQLWGKMVDRFGAKGGFLAAFMIIGPIWFLNHGMAHPLIHQRSSVFIDMGFATAIGLLAYSLFRGLGIKVHLHNMAAMLIGGCLAGLMIHILF
;
A
#
# COMPACT_ATOMS: atom_id res chain seq x y z
N MET A 1 -0.51 0.64 -22.95
CA MET A 1 0.56 0.17 -22.07
C MET A 1 1.63 -0.46 -22.94
N THR A 2 2.83 0.09 -22.91
CA THR A 2 4.02 -0.48 -23.56
C THR A 2 4.62 -1.58 -22.69
N LEU A 3 5.56 -2.35 -23.24
CA LEU A 3 6.28 -3.38 -22.47
C LEU A 3 7.03 -2.79 -21.27
N ILE A 4 7.65 -1.61 -21.43
CA ILE A 4 8.33 -0.90 -20.35
C ILE A 4 7.32 -0.53 -19.25
N GLN A 5 6.18 0.05 -19.62
CA GLN A 5 5.12 0.43 -18.68
C GLN A 5 4.57 -0.77 -17.90
N PHE A 6 4.49 -1.94 -18.54
CA PHE A 6 4.10 -3.18 -17.86
C PHE A 6 5.09 -3.52 -16.74
N PHE A 7 6.39 -3.57 -17.05
CA PHE A 7 7.41 -3.94 -16.07
C PHE A 7 7.56 -2.89 -14.96
N THR A 8 7.49 -1.60 -15.28
CA THR A 8 7.54 -0.55 -14.24
C THR A 8 6.31 -0.61 -13.35
N THR A 9 5.13 -0.95 -13.89
CA THR A 9 3.91 -1.13 -13.10
C THR A 9 4.02 -2.34 -12.16
N LEU A 10 4.57 -3.46 -12.65
CA LEU A 10 4.84 -4.63 -11.79
C LEU A 10 5.81 -4.27 -10.65
N LEU A 11 6.88 -3.55 -10.95
CA LEU A 11 7.83 -3.07 -9.95
C LEU A 11 7.14 -2.14 -8.93
N GLY A 12 6.40 -1.14 -9.41
CA GLY A 12 5.69 -0.18 -8.55
C GLY A 12 4.67 -0.85 -7.62
N GLY A 13 3.92 -1.82 -8.13
CA GLY A 13 2.96 -2.61 -7.34
C GLY A 13 3.64 -3.54 -6.32
N PHE A 14 4.83 -4.05 -6.62
CA PHE A 14 5.61 -4.90 -5.71
C PHE A 14 6.26 -4.11 -4.56
N LEU A 15 6.75 -2.89 -4.84
CA LEU A 15 7.58 -2.13 -3.91
C LEU A 15 6.90 -1.91 -2.55
N LEU A 16 5.65 -1.43 -2.53
CA LEU A 16 4.96 -1.14 -1.27
C LEU A 16 4.77 -2.38 -0.38
N PRO A 17 4.10 -3.47 -0.83
CA PRO A 17 3.90 -4.64 0.00
C PRO A 17 5.22 -5.24 0.47
N PHE A 18 6.25 -5.28 -0.40
CA PHE A 18 7.57 -5.76 -0.02
C PHE A 18 8.18 -4.92 1.10
N THR A 19 8.21 -3.59 0.97
CA THR A 19 8.79 -2.71 1.99
C THR A 19 8.02 -2.77 3.31
N ILE A 20 6.69 -2.87 3.28
CA ILE A 20 5.87 -3.07 4.48
C ILE A 20 6.28 -4.36 5.20
N LEU A 21 6.36 -5.48 4.48
CA LEU A 21 6.75 -6.77 5.05
C LEU A 21 8.16 -6.76 5.66
N GLN A 22 9.08 -5.97 5.10
CA GLN A 22 10.47 -5.91 5.59
C GLN A 22 10.68 -4.97 6.77
N LEU A 23 9.93 -3.85 6.83
CA LEU A 23 10.27 -2.71 7.70
C LEU A 23 9.16 -2.32 8.68
N TRP A 24 7.88 -2.48 8.32
CA TRP A 24 6.78 -1.94 9.12
C TRP A 24 6.76 -2.54 10.53
N GLY A 25 6.80 -3.87 10.62
CA GLY A 25 6.81 -4.59 11.90
C GLY A 25 7.95 -4.12 12.80
N LYS A 26 9.17 -4.03 12.25
CA LYS A 26 10.38 -3.59 13.00
C LYS A 26 10.25 -2.19 13.59
N MET A 27 9.58 -1.27 12.89
CA MET A 27 9.34 0.08 13.42
C MET A 27 8.29 0.08 14.52
N VAL A 28 7.23 -0.70 14.38
CA VAL A 28 6.21 -0.87 15.43
C VAL A 28 6.82 -1.54 16.67
N ASP A 29 7.64 -2.57 16.49
CA ASP A 29 8.32 -3.26 17.60
C ASP A 29 9.23 -2.31 18.37
N ARG A 30 9.90 -1.38 17.68
CA ARG A 30 10.83 -0.42 18.30
C ARG A 30 10.15 0.80 18.92
N PHE A 31 9.13 1.34 18.28
CA PHE A 31 8.55 2.65 18.63
C PHE A 31 7.07 2.57 19.04
N GLY A 32 6.52 1.37 19.17
CA GLY A 32 5.10 1.13 19.46
C GLY A 32 4.18 1.69 18.38
N ALA A 33 2.99 2.17 18.78
CA ALA A 33 2.02 2.76 17.86
C ALA A 33 2.60 3.94 17.05
N LYS A 34 3.49 4.75 17.65
CA LYS A 34 4.19 5.85 16.94
C LYS A 34 5.04 5.33 15.77
N GLY A 35 5.58 4.13 15.91
CA GLY A 35 6.29 3.43 14.83
C GLY A 35 5.41 3.15 13.63
N GLY A 36 4.13 2.85 13.82
CA GLY A 36 3.16 2.69 12.74
C GLY A 36 2.88 4.00 12.00
N PHE A 37 2.74 5.11 12.71
CA PHE A 37 2.59 6.44 12.08
C PHE A 37 3.85 6.85 11.31
N LEU A 38 5.02 6.61 11.89
CA LEU A 38 6.30 6.84 11.22
C LEU A 38 6.43 5.96 9.97
N ALA A 39 6.02 4.69 10.05
CA ALA A 39 6.01 3.76 8.93
C ALA A 39 5.10 4.26 7.79
N ALA A 40 3.89 4.71 8.12
CA ALA A 40 2.97 5.26 7.15
C ALA A 40 3.61 6.43 6.39
N PHE A 41 4.24 7.37 7.10
CA PHE A 41 4.90 8.50 6.46
C PHE A 41 6.13 8.09 5.64
N MET A 42 7.05 7.32 6.22
CA MET A 42 8.36 7.01 5.64
C MET A 42 8.31 5.93 4.56
N ILE A 43 7.29 5.05 4.56
CA ILE A 43 7.13 4.00 3.55
C ILE A 43 6.10 4.42 2.51
N ILE A 44 4.88 4.76 2.93
CA ILE A 44 3.77 4.98 1.98
C ILE A 44 4.03 6.25 1.17
N GLY A 45 4.45 7.35 1.81
CA GLY A 45 4.68 8.64 1.13
C GLY A 45 5.70 8.57 -0.01
N PRO A 46 6.95 8.12 0.23
CA PRO A 46 7.95 8.01 -0.82
C PRO A 46 7.55 7.03 -1.93
N ILE A 47 6.95 5.89 -1.60
CA ILE A 47 6.54 4.92 -2.62
C ILE A 47 5.35 5.45 -3.43
N TRP A 48 4.44 6.22 -2.82
CA TRP A 48 3.37 6.92 -3.54
C TRP A 48 3.96 7.93 -4.51
N PHE A 49 4.99 8.69 -4.11
CA PHE A 49 5.66 9.61 -5.01
C PHE A 49 6.30 8.87 -6.19
N LEU A 50 6.97 7.74 -5.97
CA LEU A 50 7.52 6.92 -7.06
C LEU A 50 6.42 6.35 -7.98
N ASN A 51 5.32 5.90 -7.41
CA ASN A 51 4.24 5.26 -8.17
C ASN A 51 3.35 6.25 -8.92
N HIS A 52 3.19 7.48 -8.42
CA HIS A 52 2.18 8.42 -8.91
C HIS A 52 2.64 9.88 -9.00
N GLY A 53 3.61 10.31 -8.20
CA GLY A 53 4.01 11.72 -8.07
C GLY A 53 5.19 12.17 -8.94
N MET A 54 5.98 11.25 -9.51
CA MET A 54 7.08 11.58 -10.42
C MET A 54 6.58 12.05 -11.79
N ALA A 55 7.41 12.79 -12.52
CA ALA A 55 7.16 13.11 -13.94
C ALA A 55 7.04 11.86 -14.83
N HIS A 56 7.75 10.79 -14.45
CA HIS A 56 7.67 9.46 -15.05
C HIS A 56 7.35 8.43 -13.96
N PRO A 57 6.07 8.28 -13.59
CA PRO A 57 5.66 7.38 -12.51
C PRO A 57 5.92 5.91 -12.87
N LEU A 58 6.19 5.09 -11.85
CA LEU A 58 6.38 3.65 -12.04
C LEU A 58 5.10 2.97 -12.53
N ILE A 59 3.96 3.31 -11.91
CA ILE A 59 2.66 2.74 -12.27
C ILE A 59 2.08 3.52 -13.43
N HIS A 60 1.79 2.80 -14.51
CA HIS A 60 1.06 3.36 -15.64
C HIS A 60 -0.43 3.43 -15.33
N GLN A 61 -0.89 4.61 -14.92
CA GLN A 61 -2.29 4.86 -14.59
C GLN A 61 -3.07 5.52 -15.74
N ARG A 62 -4.35 5.16 -15.88
CA ARG A 62 -5.27 5.73 -16.88
C ARG A 62 -6.31 6.69 -16.31
N SER A 63 -6.62 6.56 -15.01
CA SER A 63 -7.59 7.40 -14.31
C SER A 63 -6.88 8.39 -13.38
N SER A 64 -7.61 9.37 -12.86
CA SER A 64 -7.13 10.26 -11.79
C SER A 64 -7.17 9.61 -10.39
N VAL A 65 -7.68 8.39 -10.26
CA VAL A 65 -7.93 7.73 -8.96
C VAL A 65 -6.87 6.67 -8.69
N PHE A 66 -6.04 6.90 -7.66
CA PHE A 66 -4.92 6.06 -7.25
C PHE A 66 -5.35 4.90 -6.32
N ILE A 67 -5.94 3.83 -6.88
CA ILE A 67 -6.36 2.64 -6.10
C ILE A 67 -5.37 1.48 -6.19
N ASP A 68 -4.57 1.42 -7.24
CA ASP A 68 -3.75 0.26 -7.63
C ASP A 68 -2.69 -0.10 -6.59
N MET A 69 -1.93 0.86 -6.07
CA MET A 69 -0.92 0.65 -5.02
C MET A 69 -1.55 0.10 -3.73
N GLY A 70 -2.77 0.52 -3.40
CA GLY A 70 -3.55 0.00 -2.28
C GLY A 70 -3.96 -1.47 -2.49
N PHE A 71 -4.51 -1.79 -3.67
CA PHE A 71 -4.87 -3.18 -4.01
C PHE A 71 -3.65 -4.10 -4.11
N ALA A 72 -2.55 -3.64 -4.72
CA ALA A 72 -1.31 -4.40 -4.80
C ALA A 72 -0.77 -4.73 -3.41
N THR A 73 -0.88 -3.78 -2.47
CA THR A 73 -0.51 -3.99 -1.07
C THR A 73 -1.40 -5.02 -0.39
N ALA A 74 -2.72 -4.89 -0.50
CA ALA A 74 -3.67 -5.84 0.07
C ALA A 74 -3.43 -7.27 -0.44
N ILE A 75 -3.24 -7.42 -1.75
CA ILE A 75 -2.94 -8.72 -2.38
C ILE A 75 -1.59 -9.26 -1.91
N GLY A 76 -0.55 -8.43 -1.87
CA GLY A 76 0.79 -8.84 -1.45
C GLY A 76 0.83 -9.32 -0.01
N LEU A 77 0.17 -8.62 0.91
CA LEU A 77 0.07 -9.02 2.32
C LEU A 77 -0.78 -10.29 2.50
N LEU A 78 -1.89 -10.41 1.76
CA LEU A 78 -2.72 -11.61 1.77
C LEU A 78 -1.94 -12.82 1.25
N ALA A 79 -1.26 -12.69 0.11
CA ALA A 79 -0.43 -13.74 -0.46
C ALA A 79 0.65 -14.18 0.53
N TYR A 80 1.40 -13.23 1.11
CA TYR A 80 2.39 -13.52 2.15
C TYR A 80 1.79 -14.32 3.32
N SER A 81 0.61 -13.90 3.79
CA SER A 81 -0.06 -14.55 4.92
C SER A 81 -0.49 -15.98 4.59
N LEU A 82 -1.06 -16.21 3.40
CA LEU A 82 -1.43 -17.54 2.93
C LEU A 82 -0.22 -18.46 2.78
N PHE A 83 0.90 -17.97 2.24
CA PHE A 83 2.15 -18.73 2.15
C PHE A 83 2.77 -19.06 3.51
N ARG A 84 2.39 -18.33 4.56
CA ARG A 84 2.77 -18.60 5.96
C ARG A 84 1.78 -19.53 6.68
N GLY A 85 0.75 -20.03 5.98
CA GLY A 85 -0.27 -20.92 6.54
C GLY A 85 -1.30 -20.21 7.42
N LEU A 86 -1.38 -18.86 7.37
CA LEU A 86 -2.38 -18.11 8.12
C LEU A 86 -3.74 -18.16 7.40
N GLY A 87 -4.79 -18.53 8.13
CA GLY A 87 -6.15 -18.56 7.59
C GLY A 87 -6.74 -17.16 7.41
N ILE A 88 -7.58 -16.97 6.39
CA ILE A 88 -8.20 -15.67 6.08
C ILE A 88 -8.98 -15.05 7.25
N LYS A 89 -9.56 -15.89 8.13
CA LYS A 89 -10.30 -15.46 9.32
C LYS A 89 -9.46 -14.63 10.29
N VAL A 90 -8.15 -14.84 10.34
CA VAL A 90 -7.22 -14.09 11.20
C VAL A 90 -7.12 -12.62 10.75
N HIS A 91 -7.40 -12.34 9.48
CA HIS A 91 -7.21 -11.02 8.89
C HIS A 91 -8.49 -10.19 8.81
N LEU A 92 -9.66 -10.74 9.16
CA LEU A 92 -10.96 -10.08 8.97
C LEU A 92 -11.04 -8.71 9.67
N HIS A 93 -10.53 -8.60 10.89
CA HIS A 93 -10.51 -7.33 11.62
C HIS A 93 -9.63 -6.28 10.91
N ASN A 94 -8.46 -6.68 10.43
CA ASN A 94 -7.55 -5.79 9.71
C ASN A 94 -8.13 -5.40 8.35
N MET A 95 -8.83 -6.30 7.67
CA MET A 95 -9.54 -6.02 6.42
C MET A 95 -10.69 -5.03 6.64
N ALA A 96 -11.48 -5.20 7.71
CA ALA A 96 -12.53 -4.26 8.07
C ALA A 96 -11.96 -2.88 8.40
N ALA A 97 -10.89 -2.81 9.20
CA ALA A 97 -10.20 -1.56 9.51
C ALA A 97 -9.65 -0.87 8.25
N MET A 98 -9.07 -1.64 7.32
CA MET A 98 -8.60 -1.12 6.03
C MET A 98 -9.74 -0.53 5.20
N LEU A 99 -10.87 -1.22 5.08
CA LEU A 99 -12.04 -0.74 4.33
C LEU A 99 -12.60 0.54 4.95
N ILE A 100 -12.80 0.55 6.28
CA ILE A 100 -13.32 1.72 7.01
C ILE A 100 -12.35 2.90 6.85
N GLY A 101 -11.06 2.68 7.10
CA GLY A 101 -10.02 3.71 6.97
C GLY A 101 -9.92 4.26 5.54
N GLY A 102 -9.96 3.40 4.53
CA GLY A 102 -9.95 3.80 3.12
C GLY A 102 -11.17 4.61 2.72
N CYS A 103 -12.37 4.20 3.16
CA CYS A 103 -13.60 4.96 2.94
C CYS A 103 -13.58 6.32 3.64
N LEU A 104 -13.10 6.38 4.89
CA LEU A 104 -12.98 7.64 5.62
C LEU A 104 -11.97 8.57 4.95
N ALA A 105 -10.81 8.06 4.50
CA ALA A 105 -9.83 8.86 3.77
C ALA A 105 -10.41 9.41 2.46
N GLY A 106 -11.13 8.57 1.69
CA GLY A 106 -11.80 9.00 0.46
C GLY A 106 -12.86 10.08 0.72
N LEU A 107 -13.67 9.91 1.77
CA LEU A 107 -14.66 10.91 2.19
C LEU A 107 -14.01 12.23 2.60
N MET A 108 -12.91 12.18 3.37
CA MET A 108 -12.19 13.39 3.76
C MET A 108 -11.64 14.14 2.55
N ILE A 109 -11.06 13.44 1.57
CA ILE A 109 -10.57 14.08 0.33
C ILE A 109 -11.74 14.75 -0.41
N HIS A 110 -12.89 14.08 -0.53
CA HIS A 110 -14.08 14.65 -1.18
C HIS A 110 -14.65 15.89 -0.48
N ILE A 111 -14.49 16.00 0.84
CA ILE A 111 -14.92 17.18 1.59
C ILE A 111 -13.93 18.34 1.43
N LEU A 112 -12.64 18.04 1.26
CA LEU A 112 -11.56 19.04 1.19
C LEU A 112 -11.34 19.61 -0.22
N PHE A 113 -11.77 18.91 -1.27
CA PHE A 113 -11.58 19.26 -2.68
C PHE A 113 -12.86 19.02 -3.48
#